data_AF-A0AAW2KQU4-F1
#
_entry.id   AF-A0AAW2KQU4-F1
#
_cell.length_a   1.000
_cell.length_b   1.000
_cell.length_c   1.000
_cell.angle_alpha   90.00
_cell.angle_beta   90.00
_cell.angle_gamma   90.00
#
_symmetry.space_group_name_H-M   'P 1'
#
loop_
_entity.id
_entity.type
_entity.pdbx_description
1 polymer ?
#
loop_
_entity_poly.entity_id
_entity_poly.type
_entity_poly.pdbx_seq_one_letter_code
_entity_poly.pdbx_strand_id
1 'polypeptide(L)'
;MGRVISNSTTNQTQQSAMSHTVEQLVAVNPYNPDILPDLENYVNEQFEPERMSTQIVARILIKALMAMPAPDFSLCLFLIPERVQMEEQFKTLIVLSHYLETARFRQFWDEAVKSRHILEVIPGFEQAIQAYAIHVLSLTYQKVTRSILAESINIEGLSLDKVIEHHVANSGWVIEKNQNKGQLIILPRNEFNHPELKKSTADGIPLEHITRILPILG
;
A
#
# COMPACT_ATOMS: atom_id res chain seq x y z
N MET A 1 -89.87 -13.76 -24.00
CA MET A 1 -89.13 -12.48 -24.05
C MET A 1 -88.28 -12.41 -22.79
N GLY A 2 -86.96 -12.40 -22.75
CA GLY A 2 -85.89 -12.48 -23.75
C GLY A 2 -84.59 -12.42 -22.94
N ARG A 3 -83.71 -13.41 -23.09
CA ARG A 3 -82.32 -13.40 -22.59
C ARG A 3 -81.46 -12.59 -23.55
N VAL A 4 -80.62 -11.69 -23.03
CA VAL A 4 -79.37 -11.16 -23.64
C VAL A 4 -78.48 -10.78 -22.45
N ILE A 5 -77.49 -11.59 -22.04
CA ILE A 5 -76.10 -11.74 -22.53
C ILE A 5 -75.29 -10.43 -22.49
N SER A 6 -74.34 -10.36 -21.55
CA SER A 6 -73.00 -9.81 -21.80
C SER A 6 -71.98 -10.46 -20.86
N ASN A 7 -71.38 -11.56 -21.35
CA ASN A 7 -70.09 -12.05 -20.91
C ASN A 7 -69.02 -11.02 -21.27
N SER A 8 -68.02 -10.83 -20.41
CA SER A 8 -66.60 -10.99 -20.80
C SER A 8 -65.68 -10.68 -19.62
N THR A 9 -65.30 -11.75 -18.93
CA THR A 9 -63.97 -11.99 -18.36
C THR A 9 -62.86 -11.61 -19.36
N THR A 10 -61.65 -11.44 -18.84
CA THR A 10 -60.33 -11.38 -19.54
C THR A 10 -59.91 -10.02 -20.12
N ASN A 11 -58.98 -9.36 -19.41
CA ASN A 11 -57.66 -8.99 -19.95
C ASN A 11 -56.75 -8.48 -18.81
N GLN A 12 -56.31 -9.43 -17.98
CA GLN A 12 -54.99 -9.37 -17.35
C GLN A 12 -53.99 -9.91 -18.38
N THR A 13 -53.46 -9.05 -19.25
CA THR A 13 -52.39 -9.45 -20.16
C THR A 13 -51.66 -8.21 -20.68
N GLN A 14 -50.73 -7.67 -19.88
CA GLN A 14 -49.42 -7.25 -20.40
C GLN A 14 -48.43 -6.98 -19.26
N GLN A 15 -48.12 -8.01 -18.48
CA GLN A 15 -46.86 -8.08 -17.71
C GLN A 15 -46.20 -9.41 -18.07
N SER A 16 -45.59 -9.42 -19.25
CA SER A 16 -44.67 -10.47 -19.67
C SER A 16 -43.52 -9.79 -20.40
N ALA A 17 -42.75 -8.99 -19.67
CA ALA A 17 -41.43 -8.59 -20.12
C ALA A 17 -40.55 -9.84 -19.92
N MET A 18 -40.36 -10.55 -21.03
CA MET A 18 -39.45 -11.68 -21.14
C MET A 18 -38.06 -11.24 -20.67
N SER A 19 -37.49 -11.99 -19.74
CA SER A 19 -36.07 -11.91 -19.36
C SER A 19 -35.22 -12.38 -20.54
N HIS A 20 -34.94 -11.49 -21.48
CA HIS A 20 -33.95 -11.72 -22.54
C HIS A 20 -32.55 -11.49 -21.96
N THR A 21 -31.59 -12.36 -22.29
CA THR A 21 -30.19 -12.11 -21.91
C THR A 21 -29.64 -10.98 -22.78
N VAL A 22 -28.77 -10.15 -22.21
CA VAL A 22 -28.22 -8.96 -22.88
C VAL A 22 -27.56 -9.28 -24.23
N GLU A 23 -26.99 -10.49 -24.40
CA GLU A 23 -26.42 -10.91 -25.68
C GLU A 23 -27.48 -11.02 -26.79
N GLN A 24 -28.71 -11.40 -26.47
CA GLN A 24 -29.81 -11.45 -27.44
C GLN A 24 -30.29 -10.05 -27.82
N LEU A 25 -30.29 -9.11 -26.87
CA LEU A 25 -30.70 -7.72 -27.11
C LEU A 25 -29.73 -6.99 -28.03
N VAL A 26 -28.41 -7.23 -27.87
CA VAL A 26 -27.36 -6.64 -28.71
C VAL A 26 -27.32 -7.25 -30.12
N ALA A 27 -27.62 -8.54 -30.26
CA ALA A 27 -27.48 -9.26 -31.53
C ALA A 27 -28.61 -9.01 -32.54
N VAL A 28 -29.80 -8.56 -32.10
CA VAL A 28 -31.01 -8.63 -32.93
C VAL A 28 -31.73 -7.28 -33.09
N ASN A 29 -31.50 -6.29 -32.21
CA ASN A 29 -32.29 -5.06 -32.20
C ASN A 29 -31.51 -3.79 -32.61
N PRO A 30 -32.11 -2.91 -33.44
CA PRO A 30 -31.67 -1.52 -33.57
C PRO A 30 -31.66 -0.80 -32.21
N TYR A 31 -30.81 0.22 -32.05
CA TYR A 31 -30.67 0.96 -30.79
C TYR A 31 -32.02 1.40 -30.22
N ASN A 32 -32.32 0.96 -28.99
CA ASN A 32 -33.53 1.31 -28.24
C ASN A 32 -33.10 1.99 -26.92
N PRO A 33 -33.53 3.23 -26.62
CA PRO A 33 -33.19 3.87 -25.34
C PRO A 33 -33.77 3.13 -24.12
N ASP A 34 -34.84 2.34 -24.28
CA ASP A 34 -35.46 1.60 -23.16
C ASP A 34 -34.59 0.43 -22.65
N ILE A 35 -33.58 -0.02 -23.41
CA ILE A 35 -32.65 -1.09 -22.99
C ILE A 35 -31.38 -0.54 -22.31
N LEU A 36 -31.20 0.79 -22.26
CA LEU A 36 -30.02 1.40 -21.61
C LEU A 36 -29.84 0.95 -20.15
N PRO A 37 -30.89 0.90 -19.31
CA PRO A 37 -30.75 0.45 -17.93
C PRO A 37 -30.29 -1.01 -17.82
N ASP A 38 -30.75 -1.88 -18.72
CA ASP A 38 -30.36 -3.30 -18.74
C ASP A 38 -28.91 -3.49 -19.20
N LEU A 39 -28.46 -2.68 -20.16
CA LEU A 39 -27.07 -2.65 -20.61
C LEU A 39 -26.14 -2.07 -19.52
N GLU A 40 -26.55 -0.98 -18.88
CA GLU A 40 -25.82 -0.40 -17.74
C GLU A 40 -25.72 -1.39 -16.59
N ASN A 41 -26.82 -2.08 -16.24
CA ASN A 41 -26.81 -3.13 -15.23
C ASN A 41 -25.90 -4.29 -15.62
N TYR A 42 -25.97 -4.79 -16.86
CA TYR A 42 -25.09 -5.87 -17.32
C TYR A 42 -23.62 -5.47 -17.31
N VAL A 43 -23.28 -4.26 -17.75
CA VAL A 43 -21.92 -3.73 -17.66
C VAL A 43 -21.50 -3.66 -16.19
N ASN A 44 -22.34 -3.12 -15.30
CA ASN A 44 -22.06 -3.07 -13.87
C ASN A 44 -21.89 -4.47 -13.25
N GLU A 45 -22.67 -5.46 -13.65
CA GLU A 45 -22.55 -6.88 -13.27
C GLU A 45 -21.24 -7.51 -13.78
N GLN A 46 -20.79 -7.20 -14.99
CA GLN A 46 -19.48 -7.66 -15.48
C GLN A 46 -18.31 -7.00 -14.73
N PHE A 47 -18.51 -5.79 -14.22
CA PHE A 47 -17.60 -5.08 -13.35
C PHE A 47 -17.88 -5.30 -11.85
N GLU A 48 -18.74 -6.24 -11.47
CA GLU A 48 -19.17 -6.40 -10.09
C GLU A 48 -17.99 -6.69 -9.16
N PRO A 49 -17.73 -5.80 -8.18
CA PRO A 49 -16.77 -6.05 -7.12
C PRO A 49 -17.09 -7.29 -6.28
N GLU A 50 -18.31 -7.83 -6.37
CA GLU A 50 -18.75 -9.02 -5.62
C GLU A 50 -18.00 -10.30 -6.02
N ARG A 51 -17.40 -10.35 -7.22
CA ARG A 51 -16.49 -11.45 -7.61
C ARG A 51 -15.07 -11.27 -7.09
N MET A 52 -14.69 -10.07 -6.67
CA MET A 52 -13.39 -9.80 -6.08
C MET A 52 -13.42 -10.22 -4.61
N SER A 53 -12.70 -11.28 -4.26
CA SER A 53 -12.58 -11.68 -2.85
C SER A 53 -11.77 -10.61 -2.10
N THR A 54 -12.47 -9.69 -1.44
CA THR A 54 -11.88 -8.60 -0.66
C THR A 54 -10.87 -9.12 0.37
N GLN A 55 -11.12 -10.29 0.94
CA GLN A 55 -10.19 -10.99 1.83
C GLN A 55 -8.86 -11.37 1.16
N ILE A 56 -8.89 -11.86 -0.08
CA ILE A 56 -7.67 -12.20 -0.83
C ILE A 56 -6.91 -10.92 -1.16
N VAL A 57 -7.60 -9.87 -1.61
CA VAL A 57 -6.99 -8.58 -1.94
C VAL A 57 -6.33 -7.95 -0.71
N ALA A 58 -7.01 -7.95 0.44
CA ALA A 58 -6.44 -7.48 1.70
C ALA A 58 -5.16 -8.26 2.06
N ARG A 59 -5.15 -9.59 1.89
CA ARG A 59 -3.95 -10.41 2.14
C ARG A 59 -2.80 -10.08 1.17
N ILE A 60 -3.09 -9.81 -0.09
CA ILE A 60 -2.09 -9.37 -1.08
C ILE A 60 -1.48 -8.04 -0.65
N LEU A 61 -2.31 -7.07 -0.25
CA LEU A 61 -1.84 -5.78 0.24
C LEU A 61 -1.00 -5.91 1.51
N ILE A 62 -1.38 -6.76 2.46
CA ILE A 62 -0.56 -7.02 3.67
C ILE A 62 0.80 -7.63 3.27
N LYS A 63 0.83 -8.56 2.30
CA LYS A 63 2.10 -9.09 1.77
C LYS A 63 2.94 -8.00 1.11
N ALA A 64 2.32 -7.07 0.40
CA ALA A 64 3.00 -5.94 -0.20
C ALA A 64 3.58 -4.98 0.87
N LEU A 65 2.85 -4.73 1.97
CA LEU A 65 3.37 -3.98 3.13
C LEU A 65 4.59 -4.67 3.76
N MET A 66 4.60 -6.00 3.82
CA MET A 66 5.74 -6.77 4.33
C MET A 66 6.97 -6.71 3.41
N ALA A 67 6.80 -6.30 2.15
CA ALA A 67 7.88 -6.21 1.15
C ALA A 67 8.54 -4.82 1.11
N MET A 68 8.16 -3.90 2.01
CA MET A 68 8.79 -2.57 2.11
C MET A 68 10.33 -2.70 2.22
N PRO A 69 11.10 -1.84 1.50
CA PRO A 69 10.69 -0.60 0.82
C PRO A 69 10.19 -0.76 -0.63
N ALA A 70 9.91 -1.99 -1.12
CA ALA A 70 9.40 -2.16 -2.48
C ALA A 70 8.08 -1.39 -2.69
N PRO A 71 7.83 -0.80 -3.88
CA PRO A 71 6.64 0.00 -4.15
C PRO A 71 5.36 -0.84 -4.35
N ASP A 72 5.43 -2.15 -4.09
CA ASP A 72 4.39 -3.14 -4.40
C ASP A 72 3.03 -2.79 -3.83
N PHE A 73 2.97 -2.17 -2.63
CA PHE A 73 1.71 -1.79 -2.01
C PHE A 73 0.95 -0.77 -2.86
N SER A 74 1.63 0.32 -3.26
CA SER A 74 1.06 1.35 -4.12
C SER A 74 0.64 0.79 -5.47
N LEU A 75 1.45 -0.08 -6.07
CA LEU A 75 1.16 -0.72 -7.36
C LEU A 75 -0.08 -1.61 -7.27
N CYS A 76 -0.20 -2.42 -6.20
CA CYS A 76 -1.38 -3.23 -5.96
C CYS A 76 -2.62 -2.39 -5.70
N LEU A 77 -2.49 -1.29 -4.95
CA LEU A 77 -3.61 -0.39 -4.65
C LEU A 77 -4.19 0.25 -5.92
N PHE A 78 -3.35 0.64 -6.88
CA PHE A 78 -3.81 1.19 -8.17
C PHE A 78 -4.66 0.22 -9.00
N LEU A 79 -4.57 -1.09 -8.75
CA LEU A 79 -5.38 -2.11 -9.43
C LEU A 79 -6.76 -2.30 -8.77
N ILE A 80 -6.98 -1.72 -7.58
CA ILE A 80 -8.21 -1.89 -6.81
C ILE A 80 -9.17 -0.73 -7.14
N PRO A 81 -10.44 -1.00 -7.50
CA PRO A 81 -11.42 0.05 -7.74
C PRO A 81 -11.61 0.97 -6.52
N GLU A 82 -11.76 2.28 -6.75
CA GLU A 82 -11.90 3.28 -5.67
C GLU A 82 -13.03 2.96 -4.69
N ARG A 83 -14.16 2.44 -5.19
CA ARG A 83 -15.29 2.00 -4.34
C ARG A 83 -14.88 0.96 -3.29
N VAL A 84 -14.00 0.03 -3.66
CA VAL A 84 -13.50 -1.02 -2.77
C VAL A 84 -12.46 -0.45 -1.80
N GLN A 85 -11.59 0.46 -2.26
CA GLN A 85 -10.63 1.15 -1.39
C GLN A 85 -11.31 1.94 -0.25
N MET A 86 -12.58 2.32 -0.44
CA MET A 86 -13.36 3.05 0.56
C MET A 86 -13.88 2.20 1.72
N GLU A 87 -13.76 0.86 1.66
CA GLU A 87 -14.06 0.00 2.80
C GLU A 87 -13.04 0.19 3.93
N GLU A 88 -13.48 -0.06 5.17
CA GLU A 88 -12.70 0.20 6.38
C GLU A 88 -11.37 -0.56 6.40
N GLN A 89 -11.36 -1.84 6.03
CA GLN A 89 -10.15 -2.67 5.99
C GLN A 89 -9.07 -2.09 5.06
N PHE A 90 -9.44 -1.56 3.90
CA PHE A 90 -8.51 -1.00 2.93
C PHE A 90 -8.03 0.38 3.36
N LYS A 91 -8.92 1.22 3.89
CA LYS A 91 -8.54 2.50 4.50
C LYS A 91 -7.48 2.32 5.58
N THR A 92 -7.63 1.33 6.45
CA THR A 92 -6.64 1.03 7.48
C THR A 92 -5.31 0.61 6.87
N LEU A 93 -5.30 -0.29 5.88
CA LEU A 93 -4.07 -0.71 5.20
C LEU A 93 -3.36 0.48 4.52
N ILE A 94 -4.11 1.39 3.91
CA ILE A 94 -3.57 2.62 3.29
C ILE A 94 -2.92 3.52 4.35
N VAL A 95 -3.58 3.74 5.49
CA VAL A 95 -3.03 4.52 6.61
C VAL A 95 -1.75 3.88 7.15
N LEU A 96 -1.73 2.56 7.32
CA LEU A 96 -0.56 1.82 7.75
C LEU A 96 0.60 1.96 6.76
N SER A 97 0.35 1.82 5.45
CA SER A 97 1.36 2.08 4.40
C SER A 97 1.97 3.47 4.54
N HIS A 98 1.11 4.47 4.70
CA HIS A 98 1.54 5.86 4.80
C HIS A 98 2.46 6.10 6.01
N TYR A 99 2.16 5.48 7.16
CA TYR A 99 3.05 5.58 8.33
C TYR A 99 4.41 4.92 8.08
N LEU A 100 4.47 3.80 7.35
CA LEU A 100 5.73 3.12 7.01
C LEU A 100 6.56 3.91 5.99
N GLU A 101 5.93 4.48 4.97
CA GLU A 101 6.59 5.32 3.95
C GLU A 101 7.16 6.61 4.57
N THR A 102 6.47 7.16 5.56
CA THR A 102 6.91 8.37 6.29
C THR A 102 7.77 8.06 7.52
N ALA A 103 8.15 6.79 7.73
CA ALA A 103 8.93 6.32 8.87
C ALA A 103 8.37 6.69 10.26
N ARG A 104 7.04 6.84 10.37
CA ARG A 104 6.33 7.14 11.63
C ARG A 104 5.91 5.85 12.34
N PHE A 105 6.91 5.09 12.78
CA PHE A 105 6.72 3.74 13.32
C PHE A 105 5.83 3.67 14.57
N ARG A 106 5.91 4.63 15.49
CA ARG A 106 5.03 4.65 16.67
C ARG A 106 3.55 4.70 16.28
N GLN A 107 3.21 5.63 15.39
CA GLN A 107 1.84 5.79 14.92
C GLN A 107 1.37 4.55 14.16
N PHE A 108 2.28 3.93 13.38
CA PHE A 108 2.02 2.65 12.76
C PHE A 108 1.63 1.58 13.80
N TRP A 109 2.42 1.41 14.87
CA TRP A 109 2.15 0.39 15.88
C TRP A 109 0.86 0.66 16.66
N ASP A 110 0.59 1.93 17.01
CA ASP A 110 -0.66 2.34 17.66
C ASP A 110 -1.90 2.01 16.82
N GLU A 111 -1.80 2.17 15.49
CA GLU A 111 -2.89 1.85 14.57
C GLU A 111 -2.98 0.34 14.29
N ALA A 112 -1.86 -0.35 14.16
CA ALA A 112 -1.79 -1.79 13.91
C ALA A 112 -2.43 -2.60 15.04
N VAL A 113 -2.28 -2.18 16.30
CA VAL A 113 -2.91 -2.83 17.46
C VAL A 113 -4.44 -2.87 17.36
N LYS A 114 -5.06 -1.82 16.80
CA LYS A 114 -6.52 -1.74 16.62
C LYS A 114 -7.03 -2.75 15.59
N SER A 115 -6.17 -3.13 14.64
CA SER A 115 -6.54 -3.97 13.49
C SER A 115 -5.81 -5.31 13.44
N ARG A 116 -5.39 -5.83 14.61
CA ARG A 116 -4.68 -7.12 14.73
C ARG A 116 -5.37 -8.29 14.02
N HIS A 117 -6.69 -8.34 14.11
CA HIS A 117 -7.50 -9.41 13.49
C HIS A 117 -7.34 -9.50 11.96
N ILE A 118 -6.96 -8.41 11.29
CA ILE A 118 -6.69 -8.39 9.84
C ILE A 118 -5.20 -8.70 9.57
N LEU A 119 -4.30 -8.18 10.39
CA LEU A 119 -2.85 -8.23 10.16
C LEU A 119 -2.22 -9.57 10.55
N GLU A 120 -2.64 -10.16 11.67
CA GLU A 120 -2.08 -11.41 12.21
C GLU A 120 -2.50 -12.66 11.42
N VAL A 121 -3.36 -12.50 10.41
CA VAL A 121 -3.73 -13.58 9.47
C VAL A 121 -2.51 -14.05 8.67
N ILE A 122 -1.50 -13.20 8.50
CA ILE A 122 -0.29 -13.52 7.74
C ILE A 122 0.89 -13.74 8.69
N PRO A 123 1.50 -14.94 8.71
CA PRO A 123 2.63 -15.22 9.57
C PRO A 123 3.83 -14.36 9.18
N GLY A 124 4.54 -13.85 10.19
CA GLY A 124 5.77 -13.07 9.99
C GLY A 124 5.56 -11.57 9.77
N PHE A 125 4.32 -11.07 9.87
CA PHE A 125 4.00 -9.66 9.59
C PHE A 125 4.83 -8.69 10.45
N GLU A 126 4.78 -8.83 11.78
CA GLU A 126 5.52 -7.94 12.68
C GLU A 126 7.02 -7.98 12.43
N GLN A 127 7.58 -9.17 12.21
CA GLN A 127 9.01 -9.36 11.95
C GLN A 127 9.45 -8.65 10.66
N ALA A 128 8.62 -8.70 9.61
CA ALA A 128 8.91 -8.01 8.36
C ALA A 128 8.92 -6.48 8.56
N ILE A 129 7.94 -5.94 9.30
CA ILE A 129 7.88 -4.51 9.60
C ILE A 129 9.05 -4.07 10.50
N GLN A 130 9.38 -4.86 11.51
CA GLN A 130 10.55 -4.62 12.38
C GLN A 130 11.85 -4.60 11.58
N ALA A 131 12.03 -5.55 10.66
CA ALA A 131 13.19 -5.59 9.77
C ALA A 131 13.28 -4.34 8.89
N TYR A 132 12.14 -3.89 8.34
CA TYR A 132 12.06 -2.66 7.57
C TYR A 132 12.41 -1.42 8.43
N ALA A 133 11.89 -1.31 9.66
CA ALA A 133 12.22 -0.22 10.57
C ALA A 133 13.72 -0.16 10.88
N ILE A 134 14.33 -1.32 11.17
CA ILE A 134 15.78 -1.44 11.41
C ILE A 134 16.57 -1.02 10.16
N HIS A 135 16.12 -1.42 8.98
CA HIS A 135 16.73 -1.03 7.71
C HIS A 135 16.71 0.50 7.53
N VAL A 136 15.55 1.14 7.69
CA VAL A 136 15.42 2.60 7.58
C VAL A 136 16.32 3.34 8.59
N LEU A 137 16.34 2.90 9.85
CA LEU A 137 17.21 3.50 10.86
C LEU A 137 18.69 3.35 10.51
N SER A 138 19.09 2.19 9.97
CA SER A 138 20.48 1.93 9.55
C SER A 138 20.91 2.81 8.38
N LEU A 139 19.98 3.19 7.50
CA LEU A 139 20.25 4.12 6.40
C LEU A 139 20.27 5.59 6.82
N THR A 140 19.55 5.98 7.87
CA THR A 140 19.30 7.40 8.19
C THR A 140 20.06 7.90 9.42
N TYR A 141 20.45 7.01 10.35
CA TYR A 141 21.15 7.38 11.58
C TYR A 141 22.59 6.85 11.60
N GLN A 142 23.52 7.66 12.12
CA GLN A 142 24.84 7.18 12.55
C GLN A 142 24.81 6.68 13.99
N LYS A 143 24.02 7.34 14.84
CA LYS A 143 23.83 6.99 16.25
C LYS A 143 22.34 7.07 16.58
N VAL A 144 21.80 6.02 17.17
CA VAL A 144 20.40 5.93 17.61
C VAL A 144 20.34 5.66 19.11
N THR A 145 19.39 6.27 19.81
CA THR A 145 19.17 5.98 21.24
C THR A 145 18.40 4.67 21.37
N ARG A 146 18.61 3.96 22.49
CA ARG A 146 17.83 2.74 22.78
C ARG A 146 16.32 2.99 22.73
N SER A 147 15.86 4.15 23.21
CA SER A 147 14.43 4.51 23.22
C SER A 147 13.84 4.60 21.81
N ILE A 148 14.54 5.27 20.89
CA ILE A 148 14.05 5.42 19.51
C ILE A 148 14.00 4.06 18.81
N LEU A 149 15.02 3.22 19.01
CA LEU A 149 15.01 1.86 18.46
C LEU A 149 13.83 1.05 19.01
N ALA A 150 13.64 1.05 20.33
CA ALA A 150 12.55 0.33 21.01
C ALA A 150 11.17 0.74 20.47
N GLU A 151 10.94 2.06 20.35
CA GLU A 151 9.71 2.65 19.82
C GLU A 151 9.50 2.31 18.34
N SER A 152 10.58 2.23 17.56
CA SER A 152 10.50 1.95 16.11
C SER A 152 10.16 0.49 15.82
N ILE A 153 10.68 -0.45 16.60
CA ILE A 153 10.43 -1.89 16.40
C ILE A 153 9.35 -2.44 17.32
N ASN A 154 8.82 -1.63 18.25
CA ASN A 154 7.84 -2.01 19.26
C ASN A 154 8.29 -3.21 20.12
N ILE A 155 9.57 -3.21 20.53
CA ILE A 155 10.15 -4.24 21.41
C ILE A 155 10.87 -3.56 22.56
N GLU A 156 10.60 -4.04 23.78
CA GLU A 156 11.20 -3.54 25.01
C GLU A 156 11.88 -4.65 25.83
N GLY A 157 12.60 -4.24 26.88
CA GLY A 157 13.22 -5.14 27.86
C GLY A 157 14.28 -6.08 27.25
N LEU A 158 14.30 -7.33 27.74
CA LEU A 158 15.29 -8.35 27.36
C LEU A 158 15.20 -8.76 25.88
N SER A 159 14.02 -8.64 25.26
CA SER A 159 13.86 -8.94 23.83
C SER A 159 14.60 -7.93 22.96
N LEU A 160 14.60 -6.66 23.36
CA LEU A 160 15.35 -5.61 22.68
C LEU A 160 16.86 -5.84 22.83
N ASP A 161 17.32 -6.29 24.01
CA ASP A 161 18.73 -6.65 24.22
C ASP A 161 19.18 -7.73 23.24
N LYS A 162 18.38 -8.78 23.04
CA LYS A 162 18.67 -9.84 22.07
C LYS A 162 18.76 -9.33 20.63
N VAL A 163 17.89 -8.40 20.22
CA VAL A 163 17.94 -7.79 18.89
C VAL A 163 19.23 -6.98 18.72
N ILE A 164 19.59 -6.18 19.73
CA ILE A 164 20.83 -5.39 19.70
C ILE A 164 22.05 -6.33 19.65
N GLU A 165 22.11 -7.36 20.49
CA GLU A 165 23.19 -8.35 20.50
C GLU A 165 23.33 -9.07 19.14
N HIS A 166 22.21 -9.45 18.53
CA HIS A 166 22.18 -10.04 17.20
C HIS A 166 22.81 -9.11 16.15
N HIS A 167 22.45 -7.83 16.14
CA HIS A 167 23.00 -6.86 15.18
C HIS A 167 24.43 -6.43 15.50
N VAL A 168 24.86 -6.47 16.76
CA VAL A 168 26.26 -6.30 17.14
C VAL A 168 27.10 -7.44 16.57
N ALA A 169 26.62 -8.69 16.67
CA ALA A 169 27.33 -9.86 16.15
C ALA A 169 27.33 -9.95 14.62
N ASN A 170 26.23 -9.58 13.96
CA ASN A 170 26.02 -9.88 12.54
C ASN A 170 25.99 -8.66 11.62
N SER A 171 25.79 -7.46 12.17
CA SER A 171 25.55 -6.23 11.39
C SER A 171 26.47 -5.08 11.76
N GLY A 172 27.51 -5.31 12.56
CA GLY A 172 28.54 -4.30 12.88
C GLY A 172 28.06 -3.15 13.76
N TRP A 173 26.97 -3.33 14.52
CA TRP A 173 26.52 -2.32 15.48
C TRP A 173 27.49 -2.22 16.66
N VAL A 174 27.65 -1.02 17.22
CA VAL A 174 28.52 -0.79 18.39
C VAL A 174 27.75 -0.07 19.49
N ILE A 175 27.87 -0.55 20.73
CA ILE A 175 27.19 0.04 21.88
C ILE A 175 28.13 1.03 22.58
N GLU A 176 27.71 2.29 22.67
CA GLU A 176 28.38 3.34 23.43
C GLU A 176 27.60 3.60 24.72
N LYS A 177 28.17 3.20 25.87
CA LYS A 177 27.58 3.48 27.18
C LYS A 177 28.05 4.85 27.65
N ASN A 178 27.20 5.86 27.52
CA ASN A 178 27.50 7.19 28.01
C ASN A 178 27.02 7.35 29.45
N GLN A 179 27.92 7.70 30.37
CA GLN A 179 27.66 7.71 31.83
C GLN A 179 26.46 8.61 32.23
N ASN A 180 26.11 9.61 31.41
CA ASN A 180 25.06 10.59 31.73
C ASN A 180 23.89 10.68 30.72
N LYS A 181 23.91 9.96 29.59
CA LYS A 181 22.92 10.15 28.49
C LYS A 181 22.23 8.87 27.97
N GLY A 182 22.31 7.78 28.75
CA GLY A 182 21.72 6.50 28.36
C GLY A 182 22.56 5.74 27.32
N GLN A 183 22.05 4.58 26.90
CA GLN A 183 22.73 3.69 25.96
C GLN A 183 22.53 4.20 24.52
N LEU A 184 23.64 4.49 23.84
CA LEU A 184 23.67 4.86 22.42
C LEU A 184 24.14 3.67 21.59
N ILE A 185 23.51 3.50 20.43
CA ILE A 185 23.83 2.45 19.47
C ILE A 185 24.39 3.14 18.22
N ILE A 186 25.61 2.81 17.86
CA ILE A 186 26.29 3.32 16.67
C ILE A 186 26.03 2.32 15.54
N LEU A 187 25.49 2.83 14.44
CA LEU A 187 25.17 2.06 13.25
C LEU A 187 26.34 2.14 12.24
N PRO A 188 26.58 1.10 11.43
CA PRO A 188 27.61 1.12 10.40
C PRO A 188 27.41 2.28 9.43
N ARG A 189 28.53 2.89 9.02
CA ARG A 189 28.50 3.98 8.03
C ARG A 189 28.16 3.44 6.65
N ASN A 190 27.34 4.19 5.93
CA ASN A 190 26.98 3.96 4.53
C ASN A 190 26.85 5.30 3.81
N GLU A 191 26.60 5.26 2.50
CA GLU A 191 26.49 6.45 1.66
C GLU A 191 25.33 7.39 2.02
N PHE A 192 24.35 6.90 2.79
CA PHE A 192 23.14 7.63 3.15
C PHE A 192 23.23 8.27 4.54
N ASN A 193 23.93 7.62 5.48
CA ASN A 193 24.08 8.12 6.85
C ASN A 193 25.39 8.89 7.09
N HIS A 194 26.36 8.87 6.16
CA HIS A 194 27.62 9.59 6.29
C HIS A 194 27.70 10.77 5.32
N PRO A 195 27.94 12.01 5.80
CA PRO A 195 28.01 13.21 4.96
C PRO A 195 29.34 13.27 4.22
N GLU A 196 29.54 12.39 3.25
CA GLU A 196 30.64 12.50 2.29
C GLU A 196 30.17 13.26 1.05
N LEU A 197 30.87 14.35 0.74
CA LEU A 197 30.70 15.07 -0.51
C LEU A 197 31.12 14.15 -1.65
N LYS A 198 30.16 13.51 -2.31
CA LYS A 198 30.38 12.88 -3.61
C LYS A 198 30.76 13.99 -4.59
N LYS A 199 32.06 14.18 -4.84
CA LYS A 199 32.54 15.08 -5.89
C LYS A 199 32.04 14.51 -7.22
N SER A 200 30.99 15.11 -7.80
CA SER A 200 30.60 14.81 -9.18
C SER A 200 31.74 15.26 -10.09
N THR A 201 32.59 14.31 -10.49
CA THR A 201 33.56 14.54 -11.58
C THR A 201 32.88 14.56 -12.94
N ALA A 202 31.56 14.34 -13.01
CA ALA A 202 30.78 14.29 -14.24
C ALA A 202 30.21 15.67 -14.65
N ASP A 203 29.91 16.55 -13.69
CA ASP A 203 29.26 17.85 -13.98
C ASP A 203 30.23 19.03 -14.06
N GLY A 204 31.50 18.81 -13.73
CA GLY A 204 32.54 19.82 -13.88
C GLY A 204 33.10 19.79 -15.29
N ILE A 205 32.66 20.70 -16.17
CA ILE A 205 33.42 20.97 -17.40
C ILE A 205 34.71 21.69 -16.99
N PRO A 206 35.89 21.09 -17.21
CA PRO A 206 37.14 21.74 -16.86
C PRO A 206 37.32 23.06 -17.62
N LEU A 207 37.93 24.06 -17.00
CA LEU A 207 38.09 25.39 -17.60
C LEU A 207 38.90 25.32 -18.90
N GLU A 208 39.82 24.37 -19.03
CA GLU A 208 40.56 24.07 -20.25
C GLU A 208 39.67 23.66 -21.44
N HIS A 209 38.49 23.09 -21.18
CA HIS A 209 37.51 22.76 -22.24
C HIS A 209 36.69 23.99 -22.64
N ILE A 210 36.43 24.91 -21.70
CA ILE A 210 35.71 26.17 -21.93
C ILE A 210 36.61 27.22 -22.62
N THR A 211 37.89 27.28 -22.27
CA THR A 211 38.84 28.26 -22.85
C THR A 211 39.10 28.02 -24.34
N ARG A 212 38.87 26.80 -24.84
CA ARG A 212 38.95 26.48 -26.29
C ARG A 212 37.80 27.06 -27.11
N ILE A 213 36.64 27.30 -26.49
CA ILE A 213 35.46 27.86 -27.17
C ILE A 213 35.38 29.39 -27.03
N LEU A 214 36.15 29.99 -26.12
CA LEU A 214 36.25 31.43 -25.99
C LEU A 214 37.30 31.94 -26.98
N PRO A 215 36.91 32.74 -28.00
CA PRO A 215 37.88 33.40 -28.86
C PRO A 215 38.79 34.25 -27.98
N ILE A 216 40.10 34.12 -28.19
CA ILE A 216 41.11 34.97 -27.55
C ILE A 216 40.69 36.41 -27.85
N LEU A 217 40.24 37.16 -26.84
CA LEU A 217 39.97 38.59 -26.97
C LEU A 217 41.34 39.25 -27.15
N GLY A 218 41.79 39.31 -28.40
CA GLY A 218 42.93 40.09 -28.86
C GLY A 218 42.52 41.52 -29.13
#